data_AF-A0A258LQ60-F1
#
_entry.id   AF-A0A258LQ60-F1
#
_cell.length_a   1.000
_cell.length_b   1.000
_cell.length_c   1.000
_cell.angle_alpha   90.00
_cell.angle_beta   90.00
_cell.angle_gamma   90.00
#
_symmetry.space_group_name_H-M   'P 1'
#
loop_
_entity.id
_entity.type
_entity.pdbx_description
1 polymer ?
#
loop_
_entity_poly.entity_id
_entity_poly.type
_entity_poly.pdbx_seq_one_letter_code
_entity_poly.pdbx_strand_id
1 'polypeptide(L)' 'MGVSENQMEAVSFGKEKPKAEGDNEAAWAENRRADIVYITN' A
#
# COMPACT_ATOMS: atom_id res chain seq x y z
N MET A 1 2.69 -19.57 1.34
CA MET A 1 1.64 -18.73 1.93
C MET A 1 0.31 -19.24 1.40
N GLY A 2 -0.54 -19.87 2.23
CA GLY A 2 -1.73 -20.63 1.80
C GLY A 2 -3.06 -19.87 1.96
N VAL A 3 -3.05 -18.54 1.80
CA VAL A 3 -4.25 -17.71 1.88
C VAL A 3 -5.08 -17.90 0.61
N SER A 4 -6.40 -18.05 0.75
CA SER A 4 -7.30 -18.17 -0.40
C SER A 4 -7.40 -16.85 -1.16
N GLU A 5 -7.40 -16.91 -2.50
CA GLU A 5 -7.54 -15.73 -3.36
C GLU A 5 -8.83 -14.96 -3.09
N ASN A 6 -9.92 -15.66 -2.73
CA ASN A 6 -11.22 -15.05 -2.43
C ASN A 6 -11.22 -14.15 -1.18
N GLN A 7 -10.14 -14.16 -0.39
CA GLN A 7 -9.99 -13.33 0.81
C GLN A 7 -9.16 -12.07 0.56
N MET A 8 -8.71 -11.83 -0.67
CA MET A 8 -7.80 -10.73 -1.00
C MET A 8 -8.28 -9.97 -2.24
N GLU A 9 -8.09 -8.65 -2.20
CA GLU A 9 -8.24 -7.77 -3.35
C GLU A 9 -7.00 -6.87 -3.43
N ALA A 10 -6.49 -6.66 -4.64
CA ALA A 10 -5.34 -5.80 -4.90
C ALA A 10 -5.80 -4.50 -5.57
N VAL A 11 -5.52 -3.36 -4.92
CA VAL A 11 -5.83 -2.03 -5.43
C VAL A 11 -4.54 -1.21 -5.54
N SER A 12 -4.36 -0.50 -6.66
CA SER A 12 -3.21 0.36 -6.90
C SER A 12 -3.58 1.83 -6.77
N PHE A 13 -2.86 2.55 -5.90
CA PHE A 13 -3.02 4.01 -5.75
C PHE A 13 -1.92 4.81 -6.46
N GLY A 14 -0.92 4.15 -7.06
CA GLY A 14 0.23 4.83 -7.65
C GLY A 14 0.86 5.84 -6.67
N LYS A 15 0.92 7.11 -7.09
CA LYS A 15 1.46 8.22 -6.29
C LYS A 15 0.39 9.08 -5.61
N GLU A 16 -0.89 8.73 -5.73
CA GLU A 16 -2.02 9.59 -5.33
C GLU A 16 -2.25 9.63 -3.81
N LYS A 17 -1.62 8.72 -3.05
CA LYS A 17 -1.76 8.59 -1.60
C LYS A 17 -0.39 8.49 -0.90
N PRO A 18 0.40 9.57 -0.88
CA PRO A 18 1.70 9.58 -0.21
C PRO A 18 1.54 9.41 1.30
N LYS A 19 2.46 8.64 1.90
CA LYS A 19 2.62 8.54 3.36
C LYS A 19 3.51 9.67 3.88
N ALA A 20 4.55 10.02 3.13
CA ALA A 20 5.45 11.12 3.40
C ALA A 20 5.41 12.13 2.24
N GLU A 21 5.35 13.43 2.57
CA GLU A 21 5.45 14.49 1.58
C GLU A 21 6.91 14.81 1.23
N GLY A 22 7.13 15.32 0.01
CA GLY A 22 8.43 15.79 -0.45
C GLY A 22 9.04 14.96 -1.58
N ASP A 23 9.97 15.60 -2.31
CA ASP A 23 10.65 15.07 -3.49
C ASP A 23 12.11 14.72 -3.19
N ASN A 24 12.30 13.85 -2.21
CA ASN A 24 13.63 13.37 -1.81
C ASN A 24 13.60 11.87 -1.51
N GLU A 25 14.78 11.26 -1.43
CA GLU A 25 14.89 9.82 -1.28
C GLU A 25 14.25 9.29 0.01
N ALA A 26 14.28 10.07 1.09
CA ALA A 26 13.63 9.67 2.34
C ALA A 26 12.10 9.54 2.16
N ALA A 27 11.46 10.54 1.55
CA ALA A 27 10.03 10.50 1.26
C ALA A 27 9.68 9.39 0.25
N TRP A 28 10.48 9.22 -0.80
CA TRP A 28 10.24 8.17 -1.79
C TRP A 28 10.39 6.76 -1.19
N ALA A 29 11.36 6.55 -0.30
CA ALA A 29 11.53 5.28 0.39
C ALA A 29 10.31 4.92 1.24
N GLU A 30 9.72 5.90 1.94
CA GLU A 30 8.48 5.68 2.70
C GLU A 30 7.25 5.44 1.81
N ASN A 31 7.21 6.07 0.64
CA ASN A 31 6.06 5.99 -0.28
C ASN A 31 6.03 4.71 -1.12
N ARG A 32 7.17 4.04 -1.35
CA ARG A 32 7.26 2.74 -2.02
C ARG A 32 6.85 1.61 -1.07
N ARG A 33 5.54 1.44 -0.88
CA ARG A 33 4.96 0.51 0.10
C ARG A 33 3.74 -0.24 -0.42
N ALA A 34 3.38 -1.31 0.27
CA ALA A 34 2.10 -1.99 0.16
C ALA A 34 1.51 -2.14 1.56
N ASP A 35 0.28 -1.66 1.75
CA ASP A 35 -0.44 -1.72 3.02
C ASP A 35 -1.48 -2.84 2.96
N ILE A 36 -1.59 -3.67 4.01
CA ILE A 36 -2.66 -4.68 4.14
C ILE A 36 -3.78 -4.07 4.96
N VAL A 37 -4.92 -3.81 4.31
CA VAL A 37 -6.12 -3.30 4.97
C VAL A 37 -7.05 -4.48 5.27
N TYR A 38 -7.23 -4.79 6.56
CA TYR A 38 -8.18 -5.82 6.98
C TYR A 38 -9.59 -5.26 6.99
N ILE A 39 -10.50 -5.90 6.26
CA ILE A 39 -11.92 -5.56 6.26
C ILE A 39 -12.62 -6.45 7.29
N THR A 40 -13.20 -5.83 8.31
CA THR A 40 -14.04 -6.50 9.30
C THR A 40 -15.49 -6.05 9.12
N ASN A 41 -16.44 -6.99 9.20
CA ASN A 41 -17.86 -6.69 9.32
C ASN A 41 -18.25 -6.27 10.74
#